data_AF-A0A535QMN9-F1
#
_entry.id   AF-A0A535QMN9-F1
#
_cell.length_a   1.000
_cell.length_b   1.000
_cell.length_c   1.000
_cell.angle_alpha   90.00
_cell.angle_beta   90.00
_cell.angle_gamma   90.00
#
_symmetry.space_group_name_H-M   'P 1'
#
loop_
_entity.id
_entity.type
_entity.pdbx_description
1 polymer ?
#
loop_
_entity_poly.entity_id
_entity_poly.type
_entity_poly.pdbx_seq_one_letter_code
_entity_poly.pdbx_strand_id
1 'polypeptide(L)'
;MPVCRDKGRMNEQMRIRLTILLLTILVLVGLSGGYVVGGTQSYSRYQHSSFANQEHCGDQPPVHVCVRAPSAIFSAYYPAYVASQSSLFTIEYSSSSPITLVVSMSIVGLSQVQVQTINATTTLQSANILPPLIPQNFRKLTFEDHTSLRVQVTDNSKHLYYLNEIPLVLHSRWLMQWTSANRLKIAAWVTPNDPAIGALILKAAEHLPLEPPSVPTAMVGYSKASAKQVIAQVDAIYDALRVDYKIRYLQESVPYSGPGNDGVATQNIKLPAEVLQQRRGMCIELALLLASAVEHIGLHAEIVIIPGHAFLGVAVTPDDKHFEYWDAVQVNNNVVGDSANVATDEVYTLNARQHSIIDTILISDARNANIDAML
;
A
#
# COMPACT_ATOMS: atom_id res chain seq x y z
N MET A 1 -36.71 -35.83 52.51
CA MET A 1 -36.12 -35.07 51.39
C MET A 1 -36.32 -35.85 50.10
N PRO A 2 -37.14 -35.37 49.16
CA PRO A 2 -36.99 -35.71 47.75
C PRO A 2 -36.60 -34.45 46.96
N VAL A 3 -35.54 -34.58 46.16
CA VAL A 3 -35.05 -33.54 45.24
C VAL A 3 -35.91 -33.60 43.98
N CYS A 4 -36.77 -32.60 43.76
CA CYS A 4 -37.45 -32.39 42.48
C CYS A 4 -36.42 -31.98 41.43
N ARG A 5 -36.24 -32.83 40.42
CA ARG A 5 -35.41 -32.55 39.24
C ARG A 5 -36.25 -31.76 38.24
N ASP A 6 -36.18 -30.44 38.33
CA ASP A 6 -36.85 -29.53 37.39
C ASP A 6 -36.11 -29.58 36.04
N LYS A 7 -36.63 -30.38 35.10
CA LYS A 7 -36.15 -30.39 33.72
C LYS A 7 -36.70 -29.12 33.05
N GLY A 8 -35.86 -28.08 33.02
CA GLY A 8 -36.11 -26.83 32.32
C GLY A 8 -36.62 -27.05 30.90
N ARG A 9 -37.93 -26.93 30.72
CA ARG A 9 -38.59 -26.96 29.43
C ARG A 9 -38.37 -25.59 28.79
N MET A 10 -37.33 -25.51 27.96
CA MET A 10 -36.99 -24.33 27.17
C MET A 10 -38.25 -23.75 26.51
N ASN A 11 -38.65 -22.54 26.93
CA ASN A 11 -39.85 -21.83 26.44
C ASN A 11 -39.82 -21.81 24.90
N GLU A 12 -40.93 -22.15 24.27
CA GLU A 12 -41.09 -22.24 22.81
C GLU A 12 -40.63 -20.96 22.10
N GLN A 13 -40.89 -19.81 22.72
CA GLN A 13 -40.41 -18.50 22.28
C GLN A 13 -38.88 -18.37 22.29
N MET A 14 -38.21 -18.97 23.28
CA MET A 14 -36.75 -18.98 23.39
C MET A 14 -36.13 -19.94 22.38
N ARG A 15 -36.81 -21.06 22.06
CA ARG A 15 -36.41 -21.96 20.98
C ARG A 15 -36.44 -21.25 19.63
N ILE A 16 -37.53 -20.55 19.32
CA ILE A 16 -37.69 -19.81 18.07
C ILE A 16 -36.59 -18.75 17.92
N ARG A 17 -36.31 -17.96 18.97
CA ARG A 17 -35.24 -16.95 18.94
C ARG A 17 -33.85 -17.56 18.73
N LEU A 18 -33.56 -18.69 19.37
CA LEU A 18 -32.28 -19.38 19.20
C LEU A 18 -32.13 -19.96 17.79
N THR A 19 -33.21 -20.51 17.22
CA THR A 19 -33.20 -21.01 15.83
C THR A 19 -32.98 -19.89 14.83
N ILE A 20 -33.62 -18.73 15.03
CA ILE A 20 -33.42 -17.54 14.18
C ILE A 20 -31.97 -17.04 14.28
N LEU A 21 -31.42 -16.95 15.49
CA LEU A 21 -30.03 -16.53 15.70
C LEU A 21 -29.02 -17.48 15.04
N LEU A 22 -29.25 -18.79 15.15
CA LEU A 22 -28.39 -19.78 14.51
C LEU A 22 -28.47 -19.70 12.99
N LEU A 23 -29.67 -19.51 12.43
CA LEU A 23 -29.87 -19.28 10.98
C LEU A 23 -29.19 -18.01 10.49
N THR A 24 -29.29 -16.90 11.22
CA THR A 24 -28.64 -15.64 10.83
C THR A 24 -27.12 -15.74 10.89
N ILE A 25 -26.56 -16.40 11.92
CA ILE A 25 -25.12 -16.67 12.00
C ILE A 25 -24.68 -17.56 10.82
N LEU A 26 -25.44 -18.60 10.48
CA LEU A 26 -25.11 -19.49 9.36
C LEU A 26 -25.10 -18.75 8.02
N VAL A 27 -26.06 -17.84 7.81
CA VAL A 27 -26.12 -16.97 6.63
C VAL A 27 -24.95 -15.98 6.60
N LEU A 28 -24.61 -15.34 7.73
CA LEU A 28 -23.47 -14.43 7.84
C LEU A 28 -22.13 -15.13 7.60
N VAL A 29 -21.95 -16.34 8.14
CA VAL A 29 -20.75 -17.16 7.90
C VAL A 29 -20.70 -17.64 6.45
N GLY A 30 -21.84 -18.00 5.85
CA GLY A 30 -21.93 -18.37 4.44
C GLY A 30 -21.62 -17.20 3.50
N LEU A 31 -22.14 -16.00 3.78
CA LEU A 31 -21.89 -14.79 3.02
C LEU A 31 -20.43 -14.31 3.16
N SER A 32 -19.87 -14.32 4.37
CA SER A 32 -18.47 -13.97 4.59
C SER A 32 -17.52 -15.00 3.99
N GLY A 33 -17.80 -16.30 4.11
CA GLY A 33 -17.06 -17.36 3.44
C GLY A 33 -17.11 -17.23 1.92
N GLY A 34 -18.29 -16.95 1.36
CA GLY A 34 -18.46 -16.68 -0.07
C GLY A 34 -17.73 -15.42 -0.53
N TYR A 35 -17.69 -14.37 0.29
CA TYR A 35 -16.96 -13.13 0.02
C TYR A 35 -15.44 -13.35 0.05
N VAL A 36 -14.92 -14.09 1.03
CA VAL A 36 -13.48 -14.40 1.14
C VAL A 36 -13.04 -15.35 0.01
N VAL A 37 -13.83 -16.38 -0.30
CA VAL A 37 -13.51 -17.31 -1.39
C VAL A 37 -13.66 -16.64 -2.75
N GLY A 38 -14.74 -15.87 -2.96
CA GLY A 38 -14.93 -15.08 -4.18
C GLY A 38 -13.84 -14.01 -4.36
N GLY A 39 -13.44 -13.35 -3.26
CA GLY A 39 -12.36 -12.36 -3.24
C GLY A 39 -10.99 -12.96 -3.52
N THR A 40 -10.64 -14.08 -2.88
CA THR A 40 -9.36 -14.78 -3.14
C THR A 40 -9.32 -15.41 -4.54
N GLN A 41 -10.46 -15.90 -5.04
CA GLN A 41 -10.55 -16.46 -6.38
C GLN A 41 -10.53 -15.37 -7.47
N SER A 42 -11.09 -14.20 -7.20
CA SER A 42 -10.99 -13.04 -8.09
C SER A 42 -9.58 -12.42 -8.04
N TYR A 43 -8.97 -12.36 -6.86
CA TYR A 43 -7.57 -11.95 -6.68
C TYR A 43 -6.60 -12.87 -7.41
N SER A 44 -6.75 -14.19 -7.29
CA SER A 44 -5.91 -15.14 -8.04
C SER A 44 -6.14 -15.04 -9.55
N ARG A 45 -7.39 -14.97 -10.02
CA ARG A 45 -7.68 -14.76 -11.46
C ARG A 45 -7.14 -13.43 -11.98
N TYR A 46 -7.17 -12.36 -11.18
CA TYR A 46 -6.63 -11.05 -11.52
C TYR A 46 -5.10 -11.02 -11.53
N GLN A 47 -4.45 -11.68 -10.56
CA GLN A 47 -3.01 -11.91 -10.62
C GLN A 47 -2.65 -12.72 -11.87
N HIS A 48 -3.41 -13.75 -12.21
CA HIS A 48 -3.19 -14.56 -13.41
C HIS A 48 -3.44 -13.81 -14.74
N SER A 49 -4.33 -12.81 -14.79
CA SER A 49 -4.64 -12.07 -16.03
C SER A 49 -3.82 -10.79 -16.20
N SER A 50 -3.46 -10.10 -15.12
CA SER A 50 -2.60 -8.90 -15.16
C SER A 50 -1.12 -9.26 -15.21
N PHE A 51 -0.76 -10.46 -14.73
CA PHE A 51 0.57 -11.06 -14.82
C PHE A 51 0.46 -12.40 -15.53
N ALA A 52 0.14 -12.41 -16.82
CA ALA A 52 0.24 -13.64 -17.61
C ALA A 52 1.68 -14.15 -17.53
N ASN A 53 1.96 -15.03 -16.56
CA ASN A 53 3.29 -15.55 -16.27
C ASN A 53 3.77 -16.25 -17.53
N GLN A 54 4.74 -15.66 -18.20
CA GLN A 54 5.37 -16.30 -19.33
C GLN A 54 6.33 -17.34 -18.75
N GLU A 55 6.15 -18.57 -19.21
CA GLU A 55 7.01 -19.67 -18.84
C GLU A 55 8.14 -19.78 -19.87
N HIS A 56 9.38 -19.70 -19.40
CA HIS A 56 10.57 -19.74 -20.23
C HIS A 56 11.42 -20.94 -19.84
N CYS A 57 11.30 -22.01 -20.61
CA CYS A 57 12.00 -23.27 -20.34
C CYS A 57 13.28 -23.42 -21.16
N GLY A 58 14.24 -24.14 -20.60
CA GLY A 58 15.48 -24.53 -21.25
C GLY A 58 15.95 -25.87 -20.70
N ASP A 59 16.25 -26.78 -21.63
CA ASP A 59 16.70 -28.14 -21.34
C ASP A 59 18.16 -28.29 -21.71
N GLN A 60 19.00 -28.49 -20.69
CA GLN A 60 20.41 -28.89 -20.87
C GLN A 60 20.67 -30.09 -19.95
N PRO A 61 20.73 -31.32 -20.49
CA PRO A 61 20.93 -32.52 -19.68
C PRO A 61 22.14 -32.39 -18.72
N PRO A 62 22.02 -32.82 -17.45
CA PRO A 62 20.89 -33.53 -16.86
C PRO A 62 19.75 -32.65 -16.32
N VAL A 63 19.81 -31.33 -16.48
CA VAL A 63 18.96 -30.35 -15.80
C VAL A 63 17.84 -29.84 -16.69
N HIS A 64 16.63 -29.76 -16.13
CA HIS A 64 15.49 -29.07 -16.70
C HIS A 64 15.20 -27.82 -15.87
N VAL A 65 15.03 -26.67 -16.53
CA VAL A 65 14.69 -25.40 -15.88
C VAL A 65 13.56 -24.71 -16.64
N CYS A 66 12.54 -24.26 -15.92
CA CYS A 66 11.54 -23.33 -16.39
C CYS A 66 11.45 -22.12 -15.45
N VAL A 67 11.44 -20.92 -16.00
CA VAL A 67 11.26 -19.69 -15.22
C VAL A 67 9.89 -19.11 -15.54
N ARG A 68 9.11 -18.83 -14.50
CA ARG A 68 7.86 -18.08 -14.58
C ARG A 68 8.10 -16.66 -14.09
N ALA A 69 7.85 -15.70 -14.97
CA ALA A 69 7.95 -14.28 -14.68
C ALA A 69 6.81 -13.51 -15.34
N PRO A 70 6.34 -12.41 -14.75
CA PRO A 70 5.41 -11.51 -15.41
C PRO A 70 6.07 -10.78 -16.57
N SER A 71 5.27 -10.33 -17.54
CA SER A 71 5.73 -9.45 -18.60
C SER A 71 5.94 -8.00 -18.15
N ALA A 72 5.29 -7.58 -17.06
CA ALA A 72 5.39 -6.23 -16.50
C ALA A 72 5.29 -6.25 -14.97
N ILE A 73 5.97 -5.32 -14.30
CA ILE A 73 5.85 -5.12 -12.85
C ILE A 73 5.63 -3.66 -12.49
N PHE A 74 4.80 -3.44 -11.46
CA PHE A 74 4.66 -2.14 -10.81
C PHE A 74 5.81 -1.97 -9.83
N SER A 75 6.84 -1.26 -10.26
CA SER A 75 8.06 -1.08 -9.48
C SER A 75 7.79 -0.42 -8.12
N ALA A 76 6.78 0.45 -8.04
CA ALA A 76 6.31 1.05 -6.78
C ALA A 76 5.93 0.01 -5.71
N TYR A 77 5.50 -1.18 -6.11
CA TYR A 77 5.04 -2.24 -5.21
C TYR A 77 6.16 -3.19 -4.79
N TYR A 78 7.37 -3.01 -5.33
CA TYR A 78 8.49 -3.92 -5.09
C TYR A 78 8.85 -4.11 -3.62
N PRO A 79 8.89 -3.06 -2.77
CA PRO A 79 9.12 -3.24 -1.33
C PRO A 79 8.09 -4.19 -0.71
N ALA A 80 6.82 -4.04 -1.10
CA ALA A 80 5.77 -4.91 -0.61
C ALA A 80 5.89 -6.35 -1.16
N TYR A 81 6.38 -6.54 -2.38
CA TYR A 81 6.67 -7.89 -2.91
C TYR A 81 7.75 -8.59 -2.09
N VAL A 82 8.80 -7.87 -1.68
CA VAL A 82 9.85 -8.37 -0.80
C VAL A 82 9.29 -8.73 0.57
N ALA A 83 8.57 -7.81 1.21
CA ALA A 83 8.06 -8.00 2.56
C ALA A 83 7.05 -9.16 2.66
N SER A 84 6.24 -9.37 1.62
CA SER A 84 5.26 -10.46 1.53
C SER A 84 5.81 -11.76 0.93
N GLN A 85 7.10 -11.81 0.57
CA GLN A 85 7.71 -12.95 -0.13
C GLN A 85 6.92 -13.39 -1.36
N SER A 86 6.47 -12.41 -2.16
CA SER A 86 5.64 -12.66 -3.33
C SER A 86 6.36 -13.56 -4.33
N SER A 87 5.63 -14.52 -4.90
CA SER A 87 6.10 -15.42 -5.97
C SER A 87 6.13 -14.71 -7.33
N LEU A 88 6.83 -13.57 -7.41
CA LEU A 88 6.91 -12.74 -8.62
C LEU A 88 7.77 -13.41 -9.69
N PHE A 89 8.91 -13.99 -9.27
CA PHE A 89 9.76 -14.80 -10.13
C PHE A 89 9.92 -16.17 -9.48
N THR A 90 9.45 -17.19 -10.20
CA THR A 90 9.52 -18.59 -9.75
C THR A 90 10.36 -19.37 -10.74
N ILE A 91 11.32 -20.13 -10.23
CA ILE A 91 12.07 -21.12 -10.99
C ILE A 91 11.55 -22.50 -10.65
N GLU A 92 11.12 -23.25 -11.66
CA GLU A 92 10.84 -24.68 -11.58
C GLU A 92 12.05 -25.43 -12.15
N TYR A 93 12.48 -26.48 -11.45
CA TYR A 93 13.70 -27.19 -11.78
C TYR A 93 13.63 -28.68 -11.41
N SER A 94 14.35 -29.49 -12.17
CA SER A 94 14.62 -30.90 -11.87
C SER A 94 15.92 -31.35 -12.51
N SER A 95 16.42 -32.52 -12.12
CA SER A 95 17.61 -33.12 -12.71
C SER A 95 17.48 -34.64 -12.75
N SER A 96 17.96 -35.28 -13.83
CA SER A 96 17.98 -36.74 -13.94
C SER A 96 18.91 -37.43 -12.94
N SER A 97 19.81 -36.69 -12.31
CA SER A 97 20.64 -37.14 -11.17
C SER A 97 20.80 -36.02 -10.13
N PRO A 98 20.88 -36.34 -8.82
CA PRO A 98 21.00 -35.32 -7.78
C PRO A 98 22.20 -34.38 -8.01
N ILE A 99 21.93 -33.08 -8.11
CA ILE A 99 22.95 -32.06 -8.36
C ILE A 99 22.62 -30.78 -7.59
N THR A 100 23.66 -30.12 -7.08
CA THR A 100 23.54 -28.78 -6.48
C THR A 100 23.69 -27.74 -7.58
N LEU A 101 22.68 -26.90 -7.73
CA LEU A 101 22.65 -25.80 -8.68
C LEU A 101 22.77 -24.46 -7.96
N VAL A 102 23.41 -23.51 -8.61
CA VAL A 102 23.55 -22.12 -8.22
C VAL A 102 22.72 -21.29 -9.20
N VAL A 103 21.62 -20.73 -8.72
CA VAL A 103 20.73 -19.86 -9.50
C VAL A 103 21.10 -18.43 -9.21
N SER A 104 21.42 -17.66 -10.24
CA SER A 104 21.66 -16.23 -10.18
C SER A 104 20.54 -15.50 -10.93
N MET A 105 19.91 -14.52 -10.30
CA MET A 105 18.80 -13.76 -10.86
C MET A 105 18.97 -12.26 -10.62
N SER A 106 18.72 -11.46 -11.65
CA SER A 106 18.73 -9.99 -11.54
C SER A 106 17.81 -9.35 -12.58
N ILE A 107 17.16 -8.25 -12.20
CA ILE A 107 16.54 -7.32 -13.14
C ILE A 107 17.64 -6.40 -13.66
N VAL A 108 17.95 -6.50 -14.95
CA VAL A 108 19.04 -5.75 -15.57
C VAL A 108 18.82 -4.25 -15.35
N GLY A 109 19.83 -3.59 -14.77
CA GLY A 109 19.80 -2.15 -14.51
C GLY A 109 19.01 -1.73 -13.25
N LEU A 110 18.22 -2.60 -12.61
CA LEU A 110 17.41 -2.21 -11.45
C LEU A 110 17.79 -2.93 -10.15
N SER A 111 18.24 -4.18 -10.20
CA SER A 111 18.52 -5.00 -9.01
C SER A 111 19.97 -5.44 -8.89
N GLN A 112 20.34 -5.83 -7.68
CA GLN A 112 21.54 -6.64 -7.45
C GLN A 112 21.31 -8.07 -7.97
N VAL A 113 22.39 -8.82 -8.14
CA VAL A 113 22.31 -10.25 -8.45
C VAL A 113 22.00 -11.01 -7.17
N GLN A 114 20.83 -11.63 -7.12
CA GLN A 114 20.47 -12.56 -6.07
C GLN A 114 20.95 -13.96 -6.45
N VAL A 115 21.74 -14.56 -5.57
CA VAL A 115 22.25 -15.92 -5.74
C VAL A 115 21.57 -16.85 -4.74
N GLN A 116 21.05 -17.97 -5.21
CA GLN A 116 20.46 -19.01 -4.38
C GLN A 116 20.99 -20.38 -4.79
N THR A 117 21.40 -21.16 -3.80
CA THR A 117 21.77 -22.57 -4.00
C THR A 117 20.54 -23.44 -3.82
N ILE A 118 20.28 -24.34 -4.76
CA ILE A 118 19.17 -25.29 -4.74
C ILE A 118 19.69 -26.70 -5.02
N ASN A 119 19.02 -27.72 -4.48
CA ASN A 119 19.35 -29.12 -4.75
C ASN A 119 18.29 -29.70 -5.68
N ALA A 120 18.68 -29.94 -6.93
CA ALA A 120 17.79 -30.52 -7.94
C ALA A 120 17.81 -32.05 -7.84
N THR A 121 16.62 -32.64 -7.89
CA THR A 121 16.40 -34.08 -7.85
C THR A 121 15.57 -34.52 -9.05
N THR A 122 15.24 -35.80 -9.15
CA THR A 122 14.40 -36.34 -10.23
C THR A 122 12.96 -35.85 -10.18
N THR A 123 12.52 -35.26 -9.07
CA THR A 123 11.19 -34.65 -8.93
C THR A 123 11.23 -33.17 -9.30
N LEU A 124 10.17 -32.67 -9.94
CA LEU A 124 10.00 -31.24 -10.20
C LEU A 124 9.85 -30.49 -8.87
N GLN A 125 10.69 -29.49 -8.67
CA GLN A 125 10.73 -28.62 -7.50
C GLN A 125 10.63 -27.16 -7.94
N SER A 126 10.30 -26.26 -7.01
CA SER A 126 10.24 -24.83 -7.29
C SER A 126 10.90 -23.99 -6.20
N ALA A 127 11.36 -22.80 -6.57
CA ALA A 127 11.86 -21.78 -5.66
C ALA A 127 11.43 -20.39 -6.13
N ASN A 128 11.15 -19.50 -5.18
CA ASN A 128 10.89 -18.09 -5.46
C ASN A 128 12.16 -17.28 -5.20
N ILE A 129 12.52 -16.43 -6.16
CA ILE A 129 13.75 -15.62 -6.08
C ILE A 129 13.36 -14.19 -6.37
N LEU A 130 13.61 -13.27 -5.43
CA LEU A 130 13.31 -11.86 -5.61
C LEU A 130 14.59 -11.02 -5.44
N PRO A 131 15.16 -10.49 -6.54
CA PRO A 131 16.42 -9.76 -6.47
C PRO A 131 16.34 -8.40 -5.74
N PRO A 132 17.19 -8.12 -4.74
CA PRO A 132 17.17 -6.83 -4.04
C PRO A 132 17.38 -5.64 -4.99
N LEU A 133 16.54 -4.60 -4.89
CA LEU A 133 16.69 -3.41 -5.73
C LEU A 133 17.96 -2.62 -5.39
N ILE A 134 18.52 -1.95 -6.40
CA ILE A 134 19.54 -0.91 -6.24
C ILE A 134 18.82 0.42 -6.01
N PRO A 135 18.86 1.02 -4.80
CA PRO A 135 18.02 2.18 -4.46
C PRO A 135 18.22 3.37 -5.41
N GLN A 136 19.46 3.62 -5.83
CA GLN A 136 19.78 4.74 -6.73
C GLN A 136 19.15 4.59 -8.11
N ASN A 137 19.04 3.36 -8.62
CA ASN A 137 18.46 3.10 -9.93
C ASN A 137 16.94 3.12 -9.84
N PHE A 138 16.37 2.55 -8.77
CA PHE A 138 14.95 2.60 -8.49
C PHE A 138 14.41 4.04 -8.37
N ARG A 139 15.14 4.93 -7.67
CA ARG A 139 14.77 6.37 -7.57
C ARG A 139 14.73 7.09 -8.93
N LYS A 140 15.47 6.60 -9.93
CA LYS A 140 15.50 7.19 -11.28
C LYS A 140 14.44 6.63 -12.21
N LEU A 141 13.74 5.56 -11.82
CA LEU A 141 12.72 4.91 -12.64
C LEU A 141 11.41 5.71 -12.61
N THR A 142 11.37 6.86 -13.30
CA THR A 142 10.21 7.76 -13.36
C THR A 142 9.41 7.63 -14.66
N PHE A 143 9.82 6.73 -15.54
CA PHE A 143 9.16 6.38 -16.80
C PHE A 143 9.15 4.86 -16.97
N GLU A 144 8.38 4.36 -17.94
CA GLU A 144 8.37 2.94 -18.28
C GLU A 144 9.71 2.52 -18.89
N ASP A 145 10.31 1.44 -18.37
CA ASP A 145 11.59 0.92 -18.82
C ASP A 145 11.43 -0.52 -19.33
N HIS A 146 11.90 -0.76 -20.55
CA HIS A 146 11.92 -2.10 -21.14
C HIS A 146 13.28 -2.73 -20.88
N THR A 147 13.32 -3.70 -19.98
CA THR A 147 14.54 -4.39 -19.56
C THR A 147 14.35 -5.91 -19.66
N SER A 148 15.22 -6.67 -19.01
CA SER A 148 15.10 -8.11 -18.88
C SER A 148 15.38 -8.60 -17.47
N LEU A 149 14.72 -9.70 -17.10
CA LEU A 149 15.10 -10.56 -16.00
C LEU A 149 16.19 -11.52 -16.51
N ARG A 150 17.43 -11.28 -16.10
CA ARG A 150 18.54 -12.18 -16.38
C ARG A 150 18.52 -13.32 -15.37
N VAL A 151 18.45 -14.55 -15.86
CA VAL A 151 18.51 -15.77 -15.05
C VAL A 151 19.63 -16.66 -15.57
N GLN A 152 20.48 -17.11 -14.65
CA GLN A 152 21.56 -18.03 -14.93
C GLN A 152 21.54 -19.18 -13.93
N VAL A 153 21.65 -20.42 -14.42
CA VAL A 153 21.73 -21.62 -13.58
C VAL A 153 23.01 -22.36 -13.92
N THR A 154 23.88 -22.53 -12.92
CA THR A 154 25.11 -23.30 -13.02
C THR A 154 25.20 -24.38 -11.95
N ASP A 155 26.16 -25.29 -12.05
CA ASP A 155 26.62 -26.07 -10.88
C ASP A 155 27.74 -25.33 -10.10
N ASN A 156 28.28 -26.00 -9.08
CA ASN A 156 29.44 -25.54 -8.31
C ASN A 156 30.74 -25.45 -9.15
N SER A 157 30.82 -26.17 -10.27
CA SER A 157 31.93 -26.14 -11.22
C SER A 157 31.79 -25.02 -12.25
N LYS A 158 30.73 -24.20 -12.16
CA LYS A 158 30.33 -23.15 -13.10
C LYS A 158 29.92 -23.67 -14.49
N HIS A 159 29.59 -24.96 -14.61
CA HIS A 159 28.96 -25.49 -15.81
C HIS A 159 27.57 -24.87 -15.98
N LEU A 160 27.26 -24.37 -17.18
CA LEU A 160 26.03 -23.63 -17.45
C LEU A 160 24.92 -24.56 -17.95
N TYR A 161 23.76 -24.53 -17.28
CA TYR A 161 22.57 -25.29 -17.68
C TYR A 161 21.47 -24.42 -18.26
N TYR A 162 21.36 -23.18 -17.79
CA TYR A 162 20.33 -22.25 -18.25
C TYR A 162 20.88 -20.84 -18.24
N LEU A 163 20.66 -20.11 -19.34
CA LEU A 163 20.90 -18.67 -19.43
C LEU A 163 19.78 -18.06 -20.26
N ASN A 164 19.05 -17.12 -19.69
CA ASN A 164 18.03 -16.39 -20.40
C ASN A 164 17.94 -14.94 -19.92
N GLU A 165 17.52 -14.06 -20.82
CA GLU A 165 17.18 -12.67 -20.56
C GLU A 165 15.70 -12.49 -20.92
N ILE A 166 14.84 -12.75 -19.94
CA ILE A 166 13.39 -12.75 -20.12
C ILE A 166 12.91 -11.29 -20.20
N PRO A 167 12.24 -10.86 -21.29
CA PRO A 167 11.75 -9.50 -21.42
C PRO A 167 10.84 -9.10 -20.25
N LEU A 168 11.09 -7.93 -19.68
CA LEU A 168 10.35 -7.42 -18.52
C LEU A 168 10.14 -5.91 -18.67
N VAL A 169 8.89 -5.48 -18.55
CA VAL A 169 8.54 -4.06 -18.46
C VAL A 169 8.52 -3.63 -17.01
N LEU A 170 9.22 -2.55 -16.71
CA LEU A 170 9.18 -1.89 -15.41
C LEU A 170 8.32 -0.64 -15.55
N HIS A 171 7.16 -0.63 -14.89
CA HIS A 171 6.41 0.61 -14.79
C HIS A 171 7.15 1.61 -13.90
N SER A 172 6.94 2.89 -14.19
CA SER A 172 7.44 4.00 -13.38
C SER A 172 7.13 3.79 -11.90
N ARG A 173 8.05 4.20 -11.03
CA ARG A 173 7.86 4.23 -9.57
C ARG A 173 6.71 5.18 -9.16
N TRP A 174 6.25 6.03 -10.06
CA TRP A 174 5.07 6.88 -9.85
C TRP A 174 3.75 6.19 -10.19
N LEU A 175 3.77 5.10 -10.97
CA LEU A 175 2.54 4.53 -11.50
C LEU A 175 1.80 3.74 -10.41
N MET A 176 0.70 4.31 -9.92
CA MET A 176 -0.30 3.63 -9.11
C MET A 176 -1.34 2.98 -10.02
N GLN A 177 -1.69 1.73 -9.72
CA GLN A 177 -2.80 1.02 -10.35
C GLN A 177 -3.97 0.95 -9.38
N TRP A 178 -5.02 1.70 -9.69
CA TRP A 178 -6.26 1.77 -8.93
C TRP A 178 -7.14 0.57 -9.24
N THR A 179 -7.17 -0.39 -8.32
CA THR A 179 -8.10 -1.53 -8.29
C THR A 179 -8.49 -1.84 -6.84
N SER A 180 -9.58 -2.57 -6.66
CA SER A 180 -9.98 -3.09 -5.34
C SER A 180 -8.84 -3.82 -4.62
N ALA A 181 -8.05 -4.63 -5.35
CA ALA A 181 -6.95 -5.42 -4.78
C ALA A 181 -5.72 -4.57 -4.38
N ASN A 182 -5.50 -3.45 -5.06
CA ASN A 182 -4.34 -2.59 -4.83
C ASN A 182 -4.64 -1.40 -3.92
N ARG A 183 -5.85 -1.27 -3.35
CA ARG A 183 -6.25 -0.09 -2.55
C ARG A 183 -5.21 0.33 -1.52
N LEU A 184 -4.65 -0.62 -0.77
CA LEU A 184 -3.66 -0.33 0.28
C LEU A 184 -2.28 0.07 -0.26
N LYS A 185 -1.98 -0.23 -1.54
CA LYS A 185 -0.66 0.05 -2.15
C LYS A 185 -0.34 1.54 -2.24
N ILE A 186 -1.36 2.40 -2.16
CA ILE A 186 -1.16 3.86 -2.11
C ILE A 186 -0.30 4.30 -0.92
N ALA A 187 -0.28 3.52 0.18
CA ALA A 187 0.55 3.78 1.34
C ALA A 187 2.07 3.72 1.04
N ALA A 188 2.48 3.12 -0.09
CA ALA A 188 3.87 3.15 -0.53
C ALA A 188 4.35 4.59 -0.82
N TRP A 189 3.44 5.51 -1.17
CA TRP A 189 3.77 6.92 -1.38
C TRP A 189 3.78 7.76 -0.11
N VAL A 190 3.36 7.19 1.04
CA VAL A 190 3.49 7.87 2.32
C VAL A 190 4.89 7.58 2.86
N THR A 191 5.79 8.57 2.76
CA THR A 191 7.23 8.47 3.02
C THR A 191 7.66 9.33 4.21
N PRO A 192 7.26 8.98 5.45
CA PRO A 192 7.50 9.83 6.62
C PRO A 192 8.99 10.03 6.94
N ASN A 193 9.84 9.06 6.60
CA ASN A 193 11.27 9.11 6.91
C ASN A 193 12.11 9.86 5.85
N ASP A 194 11.48 10.44 4.82
CA ASP A 194 12.22 11.23 3.82
C ASP A 194 12.76 12.53 4.46
N PRO A 195 14.03 12.91 4.22
CA PRO A 195 14.60 14.15 4.77
C PRO A 195 13.81 15.42 4.44
N ALA A 196 13.12 15.48 3.30
CA ALA A 196 12.28 16.62 2.93
C ALA A 196 11.07 16.78 3.86
N ILE A 197 10.55 15.67 4.41
CA ILE A 197 9.48 15.69 5.41
C ILE A 197 10.01 16.21 6.74
N GLY A 198 11.20 15.77 7.17
CA GLY A 198 11.84 16.34 8.37
C GLY A 198 12.07 17.85 8.26
N ALA A 199 12.47 18.34 7.08
CA ALA A 199 12.60 19.77 6.82
C ALA A 199 11.26 20.52 6.86
N LEU A 200 10.17 19.89 6.39
CA LEU A 200 8.82 20.43 6.50
C LEU A 200 8.38 20.53 7.97
N ILE A 201 8.61 19.50 8.78
CA ILE A 201 8.25 19.52 10.21
C ILE A 201 9.02 20.59 10.97
N LEU A 202 10.29 20.83 10.62
CA LEU A 202 11.06 21.94 11.18
C LEU A 202 10.41 23.30 10.87
N LYS A 203 9.90 23.48 9.65
CA LYS A 203 9.16 24.69 9.26
C LYS A 203 7.81 24.79 9.97
N ALA A 204 7.05 23.71 10.05
CA ALA A 204 5.79 23.63 10.76
C ALA A 204 5.93 24.05 12.23
N ALA A 205 7.02 23.67 12.90
CA ALA A 205 7.29 24.08 14.27
C ALA A 205 7.39 25.62 14.46
N GLU A 206 7.75 26.37 13.41
CA GLU A 206 7.77 27.85 13.43
C GLU A 206 6.36 28.46 13.39
N HIS A 207 5.37 27.75 12.83
CA HIS A 207 3.96 28.17 12.75
C HIS A 207 3.14 27.76 13.96
N LEU A 208 3.53 26.69 14.66
CA LEU A 208 2.80 26.16 15.81
C LEU A 208 2.42 27.21 16.90
N PRO A 209 3.27 28.20 17.24
CA PRO A 209 2.89 29.26 18.20
C PRO A 209 1.82 30.23 17.71
N LEU A 210 1.52 30.24 16.40
CA LEU A 210 0.51 31.10 15.78
C LEU A 210 -0.90 30.47 15.83
N GLU A 211 -0.98 29.17 16.10
CA GLU A 211 -2.24 28.43 16.16
C GLU A 211 -3.08 28.78 17.40
N PRO A 212 -4.41 28.58 17.36
CA PRO A 212 -5.29 28.86 18.49
C PRO A 212 -4.89 28.10 19.78
N PRO A 213 -4.66 28.78 20.92
CA PRO A 213 -4.31 28.13 22.19
C PRO A 213 -5.36 27.09 22.63
N SER A 214 -5.01 25.97 23.27
CA SER A 214 -3.69 25.56 23.74
C SER A 214 -2.88 24.81 22.67
N VAL A 215 -1.66 25.27 22.42
CA VAL A 215 -0.70 24.64 21.49
C VAL A 215 0.38 23.87 22.26
N PRO A 216 0.94 22.76 21.73
CA PRO A 216 2.09 22.11 22.34
C PRO A 216 3.37 22.94 22.14
N THR A 217 4.42 22.64 22.91
CA THR A 217 5.70 23.38 22.86
C THR A 217 6.60 22.96 21.68
N ALA A 218 6.23 21.89 20.97
CA ALA A 218 6.94 21.34 19.83
C ALA A 218 5.99 20.43 19.03
N MET A 219 6.46 19.92 17.90
CA MET A 219 5.80 18.87 17.12
C MET A 219 5.99 17.51 17.82
N VAL A 220 5.09 17.20 18.76
CA VAL A 220 5.15 16.04 19.68
C VAL A 220 4.27 14.85 19.28
N GLY A 221 3.48 14.99 18.20
CA GLY A 221 2.46 14.02 17.82
C GLY A 221 1.46 13.79 18.95
N TYR A 222 1.26 12.52 19.31
CA TYR A 222 0.41 12.13 20.44
C TYR A 222 1.04 12.33 21.83
N SER A 223 2.36 12.54 21.91
CA SER A 223 3.07 12.50 23.20
C SER A 223 2.64 13.65 24.11
N LYS A 224 1.79 13.33 25.10
CA LYS A 224 1.17 14.30 26.04
C LYS A 224 0.38 15.41 25.35
N ALA A 225 -0.08 15.19 24.13
CA ALA A 225 -0.95 16.11 23.41
C ALA A 225 -2.42 15.77 23.68
N SER A 226 -3.23 16.79 23.93
CA SER A 226 -4.68 16.68 23.82
C SER A 226 -5.12 16.65 22.34
N ALA A 227 -6.35 16.24 22.05
CA ALA A 227 -6.90 16.27 20.69
C ALA A 227 -6.74 17.66 20.04
N LYS A 228 -7.04 18.74 20.78
CA LYS A 228 -6.83 20.12 20.30
C LYS A 228 -5.37 20.42 19.93
N GLN A 229 -4.42 19.88 20.68
CA GLN A 229 -3.00 20.04 20.39
C GLN A 229 -2.53 19.18 19.22
N VAL A 230 -3.20 18.06 18.93
CA VAL A 230 -2.98 17.28 17.69
C VAL A 230 -3.43 18.10 16.49
N ILE A 231 -4.65 18.63 16.52
CA ILE A 231 -5.22 19.50 15.46
C ILE A 231 -4.28 20.67 15.16
N ALA A 232 -3.85 21.41 16.19
CA ALA A 232 -2.92 22.54 16.02
C ALA A 232 -1.58 22.14 15.38
N GLN A 233 -1.08 20.92 15.60
CA GLN A 233 0.12 20.45 14.91
C GLN A 233 -0.14 20.20 13.42
N VAL A 234 -1.31 19.68 13.06
CA VAL A 234 -1.69 19.46 11.66
C VAL A 234 -1.91 20.80 10.96
N ASP A 235 -2.55 21.77 11.62
CA ASP A 235 -2.74 23.13 11.11
C ASP A 235 -1.39 23.82 10.85
N ALA A 236 -0.44 23.71 11.78
CA ALA A 236 0.90 24.26 11.61
C ALA A 236 1.67 23.62 10.44
N ILE A 237 1.49 22.31 10.20
CA ILE A 237 2.03 21.63 9.01
C ILE A 237 1.39 22.19 7.73
N TYR A 238 0.07 22.34 7.73
CA TYR A 238 -0.68 22.90 6.62
C TYR A 238 -0.20 24.32 6.29
N ASP A 239 -0.02 25.15 7.31
CA ASP A 239 0.39 26.54 7.15
C ASP A 239 1.85 26.68 6.69
N ALA A 240 2.75 25.77 7.09
CA ALA A 240 4.08 25.69 6.48
C ALA A 240 4.01 25.39 4.97
N LEU A 241 3.14 24.45 4.54
CA LEU A 241 2.94 24.16 3.11
C LEU A 241 2.43 25.39 2.35
N ARG A 242 1.50 26.14 2.95
CA ARG A 242 0.88 27.32 2.36
C ARG A 242 1.82 28.53 2.31
N VAL A 243 2.48 28.86 3.40
CA VAL A 243 3.25 30.11 3.57
C VAL A 243 4.68 29.96 3.09
N ASP A 244 5.39 28.91 3.51
CA ASP A 244 6.81 28.74 3.24
C ASP A 244 7.06 28.04 1.91
N TYR A 245 6.40 26.90 1.70
CA TYR A 245 6.55 26.12 0.48
C TYR A 245 5.72 26.68 -0.68
N LYS A 246 4.63 27.41 -0.38
CA LYS A 246 3.73 28.03 -1.37
C LYS A 246 3.23 27.01 -2.38
N ILE A 247 2.80 25.86 -1.86
CA ILE A 247 2.29 24.74 -2.64
C ILE A 247 1.13 25.20 -3.50
N ARG A 248 1.06 24.70 -4.74
CA ARG A 248 -0.04 24.91 -5.67
C ARG A 248 -0.73 23.60 -6.01
N TYR A 249 -2.05 23.59 -5.95
CA TYR A 249 -2.81 22.45 -6.43
C TYR A 249 -2.85 22.41 -7.97
N LEU A 250 -2.62 21.22 -8.51
CA LEU A 250 -2.82 20.85 -9.92
C LEU A 250 -4.10 20.02 -10.02
N GLN A 251 -5.10 20.56 -10.70
CA GLN A 251 -6.39 19.90 -10.82
C GLN A 251 -6.29 18.60 -11.64
N GLU A 252 -6.49 17.48 -10.96
CA GLU A 252 -6.59 16.16 -11.57
C GLU A 252 -7.48 15.27 -10.71
N SER A 253 -8.30 14.43 -11.35
CA SER A 253 -9.23 13.55 -10.66
C SER A 253 -8.55 12.25 -10.22
N VAL A 254 -8.94 11.72 -9.05
CA VAL A 254 -8.59 10.35 -8.64
C VAL A 254 -9.46 9.34 -9.41
N PRO A 255 -8.89 8.48 -10.27
CA PRO A 255 -9.67 7.57 -11.12
C PRO A 255 -9.97 6.25 -10.39
N TYR A 256 -10.38 6.31 -9.12
CA TYR A 256 -10.68 5.13 -8.32
C TYR A 256 -12.17 5.02 -8.02
N SER A 257 -12.74 3.84 -8.28
CA SER A 257 -14.17 3.55 -8.12
C SER A 257 -14.49 2.71 -6.86
N GLY A 258 -13.50 2.45 -6.02
CA GLY A 258 -13.68 1.82 -4.71
C GLY A 258 -13.62 0.30 -4.71
N PRO A 259 -13.71 -0.31 -3.51
CA PRO A 259 -13.78 -1.75 -3.33
C PRO A 259 -15.04 -2.36 -3.96
N GLY A 260 -14.90 -3.53 -4.57
CA GLY A 260 -16.02 -4.24 -5.21
C GLY A 260 -16.36 -3.75 -6.62
N ASN A 261 -15.54 -2.82 -7.16
CA ASN A 261 -15.55 -2.45 -8.57
C ASN A 261 -14.38 -3.13 -9.30
N ASP A 262 -14.64 -3.64 -10.51
CA ASP A 262 -13.67 -4.34 -11.36
C ASP A 262 -12.92 -3.37 -12.31
N GLY A 263 -13.15 -2.06 -12.17
CA GLY A 263 -12.46 -1.03 -12.93
C GLY A 263 -10.96 -1.03 -12.66
N VAL A 264 -10.19 -0.95 -13.73
CA VAL A 264 -8.72 -0.80 -13.68
C VAL A 264 -8.39 0.56 -14.25
N ALA A 265 -7.78 1.41 -13.42
CA ALA A 265 -7.22 2.67 -13.85
C ALA A 265 -5.78 2.81 -13.35
N THR A 266 -5.04 3.73 -13.93
CA THR A 266 -3.69 4.07 -13.47
C THR A 266 -3.55 5.58 -13.33
N GLN A 267 -2.67 6.00 -12.43
CA GLN A 267 -2.33 7.41 -12.22
C GLN A 267 -0.86 7.51 -11.82
N ASN A 268 -0.13 8.47 -12.39
CA ASN A 268 1.21 8.79 -11.94
C ASN A 268 1.14 9.70 -10.71
N ILE A 269 1.63 9.23 -9.58
CA ILE A 269 1.63 9.92 -8.30
C ILE A 269 3.09 10.15 -7.90
N LYS A 270 3.50 11.40 -7.69
CA LYS A 270 4.84 11.73 -7.22
C LYS A 270 4.97 11.49 -5.72
N LEU A 271 6.21 11.29 -5.27
CA LEU A 271 6.49 11.23 -3.85
C LEU A 271 6.38 12.61 -3.19
N PRO A 272 6.07 12.66 -1.88
CA PRO A 272 6.01 13.89 -1.09
C PRO A 272 7.23 14.82 -1.26
N ALA A 273 8.44 14.27 -1.29
CA ALA A 273 9.66 15.05 -1.50
C ALA A 273 9.68 15.78 -2.86
N GLU A 274 9.17 15.13 -3.90
CA GLU A 274 9.08 15.69 -5.26
C GLU A 274 7.98 16.76 -5.34
N VAL A 275 6.87 16.57 -4.63
CA VAL A 275 5.79 17.57 -4.49
C VAL A 275 6.33 18.83 -3.82
N LEU A 276 7.06 18.69 -2.71
CA LEU A 276 7.71 19.81 -2.01
C LEU A 276 8.73 20.53 -2.91
N GLN A 277 9.54 19.78 -3.64
CA GLN A 277 10.52 20.34 -4.58
C GLN A 277 9.85 21.13 -5.70
N GLN A 278 8.78 20.59 -6.29
CA GLN A 278 8.05 21.22 -7.39
C GLN A 278 7.09 22.31 -6.91
N ARG A 279 6.82 22.37 -5.60
CA ARG A 279 5.85 23.26 -4.95
C ARG A 279 4.44 23.13 -5.55
N ARG A 280 4.10 21.93 -6.01
CA ARG A 280 2.79 21.65 -6.61
C ARG A 280 2.47 20.17 -6.61
N GLY A 281 1.18 19.83 -6.52
CA GLY A 281 0.71 18.45 -6.61
C GLY A 281 -0.80 18.33 -6.82
N MET A 282 -1.24 17.13 -7.15
CA MET A 282 -2.66 16.73 -7.26
C MET A 282 -3.27 16.44 -5.87
N CYS A 283 -4.58 16.26 -5.79
CA CYS A 283 -5.28 16.09 -4.51
C CYS A 283 -4.73 14.90 -3.72
N ILE A 284 -4.55 13.77 -4.41
CA ILE A 284 -3.93 12.58 -3.82
C ILE A 284 -2.46 12.80 -3.43
N GLU A 285 -1.65 13.47 -4.27
CA GLU A 285 -0.24 13.77 -3.95
C GLU A 285 -0.12 14.67 -2.71
N LEU A 286 -1.01 15.67 -2.57
CA LEU A 286 -1.03 16.56 -1.43
C LEU A 286 -1.55 15.88 -0.15
N ALA A 287 -2.56 15.01 -0.27
CA ALA A 287 -3.02 14.18 0.84
C ALA A 287 -1.91 13.25 1.36
N LEU A 288 -1.13 12.64 0.45
CA LEU A 288 0.00 11.77 0.81
C LEU A 288 1.18 12.55 1.41
N LEU A 289 1.40 13.79 0.97
CA LEU A 289 2.37 14.70 1.60
C LEU A 289 2.00 15.02 3.05
N LEU A 290 0.75 15.43 3.29
CA LEU A 290 0.28 15.66 4.66
C LEU A 290 0.32 14.37 5.49
N ALA A 291 -0.12 13.23 4.93
CA ALA A 291 -0.05 11.93 5.60
C ALA A 291 1.37 11.58 6.04
N SER A 292 2.36 11.85 5.18
CA SER A 292 3.77 11.61 5.49
C SER A 292 4.28 12.51 6.61
N ALA A 293 3.83 13.77 6.63
CA ALA A 293 4.19 14.72 7.67
C ALA A 293 3.59 14.35 9.03
N VAL A 294 2.33 13.93 9.07
CA VAL A 294 1.68 13.53 10.34
C VAL A 294 2.21 12.18 10.84
N GLU A 295 2.50 11.21 9.96
CA GLU A 295 3.19 9.96 10.34
C GLU A 295 4.60 10.24 10.88
N HIS A 296 5.33 11.23 10.34
CA HIS A 296 6.68 11.59 10.81
C HIS A 296 6.70 12.00 12.28
N ILE A 297 5.65 12.67 12.75
CA ILE A 297 5.52 13.09 14.16
C ILE A 297 4.78 12.05 15.01
N GLY A 298 4.44 10.89 14.45
CA GLY A 298 3.83 9.77 15.16
C GLY A 298 2.31 9.81 15.27
N LEU A 299 1.62 10.59 14.43
CA LEU A 299 0.16 10.57 14.30
C LEU A 299 -0.28 9.53 13.27
N HIS A 300 -1.53 9.07 13.39
CA HIS A 300 -2.10 8.13 12.43
C HIS A 300 -2.89 8.86 11.36
N ALA A 301 -2.67 8.46 10.11
CA ALA A 301 -3.32 9.04 8.94
C ALA A 301 -4.27 8.04 8.27
N GLU A 302 -5.33 8.57 7.70
CA GLU A 302 -6.14 7.89 6.69
C GLU A 302 -6.26 8.73 5.43
N ILE A 303 -6.38 8.08 4.28
CA ILE A 303 -6.67 8.74 3.01
C ILE A 303 -8.15 8.50 2.70
N VAL A 304 -8.93 9.57 2.67
CA VAL A 304 -10.34 9.50 2.28
C VAL A 304 -10.43 9.77 0.79
N ILE A 305 -11.15 8.89 0.08
CA ILE A 305 -11.41 9.02 -1.36
C ILE A 305 -12.91 9.20 -1.56
N ILE A 306 -13.28 10.25 -2.28
CA ILE A 306 -14.62 10.52 -2.79
C ILE A 306 -14.56 10.60 -4.33
N PRO A 307 -15.68 10.70 -5.06
CA PRO A 307 -15.65 10.73 -6.53
C PRO A 307 -14.71 11.81 -7.08
N GLY A 308 -13.61 11.36 -7.68
CA GLY A 308 -12.60 12.22 -8.31
C GLY A 308 -11.69 12.98 -7.35
N HIS A 309 -11.76 12.79 -6.03
CA HIS A 309 -11.01 13.61 -5.08
C HIS A 309 -10.51 12.81 -3.87
N ALA A 310 -9.42 13.28 -3.25
CA ALA A 310 -8.88 12.68 -2.05
C ALA A 310 -8.35 13.75 -1.09
N PHE A 311 -8.45 13.48 0.20
CA PHE A 311 -7.97 14.34 1.27
C PHE A 311 -7.49 13.52 2.48
N LEU A 312 -6.80 14.17 3.41
CA LEU A 312 -6.25 13.53 4.61
C LEU A 312 -7.31 13.48 5.71
N GLY A 313 -7.39 12.35 6.41
CA GLY A 313 -7.92 12.26 7.78
C GLY A 313 -6.80 11.99 8.78
N VAL A 314 -6.87 12.57 9.97
CA VAL A 314 -5.91 12.38 11.06
C VAL A 314 -6.66 11.96 12.30
N ALA A 315 -6.24 10.86 12.93
CA ALA A 315 -6.78 10.48 14.22
C ALA A 315 -6.30 11.48 15.27
N VAL A 316 -7.25 12.14 15.96
CA VAL A 316 -6.91 13.12 17.01
C VAL A 316 -6.58 12.45 18.35
N THR A 317 -6.75 11.13 18.42
CA THR A 317 -6.38 10.26 19.55
C THR A 317 -5.73 8.96 19.04
N PRO A 318 -4.80 8.34 19.80
CA PRO A 318 -4.08 7.15 19.35
C PRO A 318 -4.93 5.88 19.17
N ASP A 319 -6.21 5.91 19.56
CA ASP A 319 -7.12 4.77 19.49
C ASP A 319 -7.95 4.75 18.21
N ASP A 320 -7.69 5.66 17.27
CA ASP A 320 -8.29 5.75 15.94
C ASP A 320 -9.83 5.81 15.97
N LYS A 321 -10.41 6.37 17.05
CA LYS A 321 -11.88 6.49 17.19
C LYS A 321 -12.44 7.79 16.64
N HIS A 322 -11.62 8.82 16.55
CA HIS A 322 -12.04 10.14 16.09
C HIS A 322 -11.00 10.70 15.13
N PHE A 323 -11.46 10.99 13.92
CA PHE A 323 -10.69 11.61 12.87
C PHE A 323 -11.24 13.00 12.57
N GLU A 324 -10.32 13.90 12.24
CA GLU A 324 -10.59 15.19 11.61
C GLU A 324 -9.86 15.27 10.27
N TYR A 325 -10.31 16.13 9.37
CA TYR A 325 -9.93 16.07 7.96
C TYR A 325 -9.31 17.36 7.44
N TRP A 326 -8.35 17.25 6.52
CA TRP A 326 -7.68 18.38 5.87
C TRP A 326 -7.57 18.16 4.37
N ASP A 327 -8.05 19.13 3.60
CA ASP A 327 -7.86 19.20 2.16
C ASP A 327 -6.81 20.25 1.79
N ALA A 328 -5.63 19.77 1.42
CA ALA A 328 -4.52 20.59 0.95
C ALA A 328 -4.80 21.28 -0.39
N VAL A 329 -5.90 21.01 -1.09
CA VAL A 329 -6.30 21.81 -2.26
C VAL A 329 -6.62 23.25 -1.87
N GLN A 330 -7.07 23.49 -0.63
CA GLN A 330 -7.44 24.85 -0.19
C GLN A 330 -6.24 25.81 -0.03
N VAL A 331 -5.00 25.31 -0.11
CA VAL A 331 -3.79 26.16 -0.17
C VAL A 331 -3.82 27.10 -1.38
N ASN A 332 -4.45 26.70 -2.50
CA ASN A 332 -4.64 27.55 -3.68
C ASN A 332 -5.53 28.77 -3.40
N ASN A 333 -6.44 28.63 -2.43
CA ASN A 333 -7.36 29.68 -2.01
C ASN A 333 -6.80 30.48 -0.82
N ASN A 334 -5.54 30.21 -0.44
CA ASN A 334 -4.87 30.82 0.71
C ASN A 334 -5.66 30.67 2.02
N VAL A 335 -6.38 29.55 2.17
CA VAL A 335 -7.11 29.20 3.40
C VAL A 335 -6.10 28.69 4.43
N VAL A 336 -6.19 29.19 5.66
CA VAL A 336 -5.34 28.77 6.79
C VAL A 336 -5.74 27.37 7.30
N GLY A 337 -4.83 26.68 7.99
CA GLY A 337 -5.02 25.30 8.46
C GLY A 337 -6.35 25.04 9.17
N ASP A 338 -6.67 25.85 10.19
CA ASP A 338 -7.89 25.69 11.01
C ASP A 338 -9.20 25.78 10.18
N SER A 339 -9.22 26.67 9.20
CA SER A 339 -10.35 26.91 8.32
C SER A 339 -10.45 25.82 7.25
N ALA A 340 -9.31 25.30 6.81
CA ALA A 340 -9.26 24.16 5.91
C ALA A 340 -9.79 22.90 6.61
N ASN A 341 -9.44 22.71 7.89
CA ASN A 341 -9.95 21.62 8.73
C ASN A 341 -11.48 21.64 8.82
N VAL A 342 -12.06 22.76 9.30
CA VAL A 342 -13.51 22.92 9.43
C VAL A 342 -14.23 22.68 8.10
N ALA A 343 -13.72 23.25 7.00
CA ALA A 343 -14.33 23.08 5.69
C ALA A 343 -14.25 21.62 5.19
N THR A 344 -13.16 20.90 5.46
CA THR A 344 -13.01 19.50 5.02
C THR A 344 -13.83 18.55 5.90
N ASP A 345 -14.00 18.82 7.19
CA ASP A 345 -14.91 18.08 8.07
C ASP A 345 -16.37 18.15 7.57
N GLU A 346 -16.80 19.31 7.06
CA GLU A 346 -18.11 19.47 6.42
C GLU A 346 -18.22 18.64 5.14
N VAL A 347 -17.18 18.63 4.30
CA VAL A 347 -17.11 17.80 3.07
C VAL A 347 -17.20 16.32 3.43
N TYR A 348 -16.44 15.85 4.42
CA TYR A 348 -16.49 14.47 4.88
C TYR A 348 -17.89 14.11 5.38
N THR A 349 -18.45 14.93 6.26
CA THR A 349 -19.79 14.70 6.85
C THR A 349 -20.88 14.64 5.78
N LEU A 350 -20.82 15.52 4.77
CA LEU A 350 -21.76 15.50 3.65
C LEU A 350 -21.65 14.21 2.85
N ASN A 351 -20.44 13.79 2.48
CA ASN A 351 -20.21 12.57 1.70
C ASN A 351 -20.57 11.31 2.50
N ALA A 352 -20.31 11.28 3.81
CA ALA A 352 -20.72 10.20 4.69
C ALA A 352 -22.26 10.08 4.74
N ARG A 353 -22.98 11.19 4.88
CA ARG A 353 -24.46 11.20 4.85
C ARG A 353 -25.02 10.77 3.51
N GLN A 354 -24.35 11.12 2.41
CA GLN A 354 -24.75 10.78 1.05
C GLN A 354 -24.30 9.38 0.61
N HIS A 355 -23.55 8.66 1.46
CA HIS A 355 -22.95 7.36 1.12
C HIS A 355 -22.08 7.44 -0.16
N SER A 356 -21.39 8.56 -0.35
CA SER A 356 -20.53 8.82 -1.50
C SER A 356 -19.04 8.71 -1.19
N ILE A 357 -18.66 8.35 0.03
CA ILE A 357 -17.27 7.95 0.33
C ILE A 357 -16.99 6.66 -0.43
N ILE A 358 -16.00 6.72 -1.32
CA ILE A 358 -15.56 5.60 -2.15
C ILE A 358 -14.72 4.64 -1.33
N ASP A 359 -13.78 5.18 -0.55
CA ASP A 359 -12.90 4.41 0.30
C ASP A 359 -12.30 5.29 1.41
N THR A 360 -11.96 4.65 2.53
CA THR A 360 -11.15 5.21 3.60
C THR A 360 -9.99 4.25 3.86
N ILE A 361 -8.78 4.70 3.54
CA ILE A 361 -7.58 3.88 3.61
C ILE A 361 -6.76 4.29 4.82
N LEU A 362 -6.88 3.54 5.90
CA LEU A 362 -6.05 3.74 7.08
C LEU A 362 -4.61 3.30 6.77
N ILE A 363 -3.64 4.19 6.99
CA ILE A 363 -2.24 3.90 6.64
C ILE A 363 -1.68 2.78 7.53
N SER A 364 -2.11 2.69 8.80
CA SER A 364 -1.69 1.61 9.70
C SER A 364 -2.15 0.22 9.22
N ASP A 365 -3.33 0.11 8.59
CA ASP A 365 -3.78 -1.14 7.97
C ASP A 365 -2.85 -1.56 6.83
N ALA A 366 -2.39 -0.61 6.02
CA ALA A 366 -1.43 -0.89 4.96
C ALA A 366 -0.06 -1.33 5.52
N ARG A 367 0.41 -0.71 6.60
CA ARG A 367 1.66 -1.15 7.29
C ARG A 367 1.51 -2.57 7.86
N ASN A 368 0.37 -2.87 8.50
CA ASN A 368 0.05 -4.22 8.98
C ASN A 368 -0.01 -5.26 7.84
N ALA A 369 -0.35 -4.83 6.63
CA ALA A 369 -0.34 -5.64 5.42
C ALA A 369 1.05 -5.69 4.72
N ASN A 370 2.13 -5.25 5.39
CA ASN A 370 3.49 -5.19 4.85
C ASN A 370 3.63 -4.31 3.60
N ILE A 371 2.88 -3.21 3.55
CA ILE A 371 3.02 -2.19 2.51
C ILE A 371 3.75 -1.00 3.12
N ASP A 372 5.08 -1.09 3.09
CA ASP A 372 5.98 -0.06 3.58
C ASP A 372 6.15 1.10 2.59
N ALA A 373 6.68 2.20 3.12
CA ALA A 373 7.05 3.37 2.34
C ALA A 373 8.09 3.04 1.26
N MET A 374 7.98 3.74 0.12
CA MET A 374 8.93 3.66 -0.98
C MET A 374 10.27 4.34 -0.61
N LEU A 375 11.38 3.73 -1.05
CA LEU A 375 12.77 4.09 -0.72
C LEU A 375 13.33 5.35 -1.40
#